data_AF-A0A4D9DBP1-F1
#
_entry.id   AF-A0A4D9DBP1-F1
#
_cell.length_a   1.000
_cell.length_b   1.000
_cell.length_c   1.000
_cell.angle_alpha   90.00
_cell.angle_beta   90.00
_cell.angle_gamma   90.00
#
_symmetry.space_group_name_H-M   'P 1'
#
loop_
_entity.id
_entity.type
_entity.pdbx_description
1 polymer ?
#
loop_
_entity_poly.entity_id
_entity_poly.type
_entity_poly.pdbx_seq_one_letter_code
_entity_poly.pdbx_strand_id
1 'polypeptide(L)'
;MSARALASVLWMVLLAPWRLWHRAEAGCSGERRCCPGRDPSCASTGWRMDRVYGTCFCDEACKLTGDCCYDYSQACPGNGRKMM
;
A
#
# COMPACT_ATOMS: atom_id res chain seq x y z
N MET A 1 37.09 16.46 -12.79
CA MET A 1 36.19 15.72 -11.88
C MET A 1 36.73 14.29 -11.70
N SER A 2 36.81 13.80 -10.46
CA SER A 2 37.44 12.50 -10.14
C SER A 2 36.59 11.32 -10.62
N ALA A 3 37.21 10.27 -11.16
CA ALA A 3 36.53 9.04 -11.60
C ALA A 3 35.70 8.38 -10.48
N ARG A 4 36.12 8.56 -9.22
CA ARG A 4 35.37 8.13 -8.04
C ARG A 4 34.04 8.86 -7.88
N ALA A 5 34.00 10.16 -8.19
CA ALA A 5 32.78 10.96 -8.12
C ALA A 5 31.77 10.53 -9.21
N LEU A 6 32.24 10.18 -10.40
CA LEU A 6 31.39 9.69 -11.48
C LEU A 6 30.76 8.34 -11.15
N ALA A 7 31.52 7.42 -10.54
CA ALA A 7 31.01 6.12 -10.10
C ALA A 7 29.94 6.25 -9.00
N SER A 8 30.13 7.14 -8.03
CA SER A 8 29.16 7.39 -6.96
C SER A 8 27.86 8.01 -7.49
N VAL A 9 27.93 8.95 -8.43
CA VAL A 9 26.75 9.55 -9.06
C VAL A 9 25.98 8.51 -9.88
N LEU A 10 26.69 7.68 -10.66
CA LEU A 10 26.07 6.61 -11.46
C LEU A 10 25.31 5.63 -10.57
N TRP A 11 25.87 5.26 -9.42
CA TRP A 11 25.22 4.33 -8.51
C TRP A 11 23.98 4.92 -7.85
N MET A 12 24.00 6.20 -7.48
CA MET A 12 22.82 6.90 -6.96
C MET A 12 21.71 7.02 -8.01
N VAL A 13 22.05 7.28 -9.28
CA VAL A 13 21.09 7.34 -10.39
C VAL A 13 20.46 5.98 -10.65
N LEU A 14 21.21 4.88 -10.55
CA LEU A 14 20.69 3.52 -10.74
C LEU A 14 19.79 3.04 -9.58
N LEU A 15 20.04 3.48 -8.34
CA LEU A 15 19.25 3.08 -7.17
C LEU A 15 17.99 3.94 -6.95
N ALA A 16 17.97 5.17 -7.46
CA ALA A 16 16.83 6.09 -7.36
C ALA A 16 15.50 5.55 -7.95
N PRO A 17 15.44 4.97 -9.17
CA PRO A 17 14.21 4.46 -9.74
C PRO A 17 13.64 3.26 -8.96
N TRP A 18 14.50 2.44 -8.36
CA TRP A 18 14.07 1.33 -7.52
C TRP A 18 13.34 1.80 -6.25
N ARG A 19 13.80 2.91 -5.65
CA ARG A 19 13.15 3.49 -4.46
C ARG A 19 11.84 4.20 -4.76
N LEU A 20 11.68 4.75 -5.97
CA LEU A 20 10.45 5.40 -6.40
C LEU A 20 9.35 4.38 -6.72
N TRP A 21 9.70 3.23 -7.29
CA TRP A 21 8.75 2.13 -7.56
C TRP A 21 8.08 1.61 -6.29
N HIS A 22 8.84 1.51 -5.19
CA HIS A 22 8.32 1.05 -3.90
C HIS A 22 7.37 2.03 -3.21
N ARG A 23 7.23 3.26 -3.70
CA ARG A 23 6.51 4.35 -3.00
C ARG A 23 5.07 4.59 -3.47
N ALA A 24 4.55 3.77 -4.38
CA ALA A 24 3.12 3.75 -4.66
C ALA A 24 2.38 2.97 -3.57
N GLU A 25 2.45 3.46 -2.33
CA GLU A 25 1.74 2.93 -1.16
C GLU A 25 0.27 3.35 -1.25
N ALA A 26 -0.45 2.77 -2.21
CA ALA A 26 -1.88 2.97 -2.43
C ALA A 26 -2.61 1.72 -1.91
N GLY A 27 -3.43 1.85 -0.87
CA GLY A 27 -4.06 0.72 -0.18
C GLY A 27 -4.28 0.96 1.33
N CYS A 28 -4.69 -0.09 2.03
CA CYS A 28 -5.05 -0.05 3.45
C CYS A 28 -3.87 0.25 4.39
N SER A 29 -2.63 0.07 3.94
CA SER A 29 -1.44 0.39 4.73
C SER A 29 -1.09 1.89 4.69
N GLY A 30 -1.45 2.57 3.58
CA GLY A 30 -1.25 4.00 3.39
C GLY A 30 -2.35 4.83 4.05
N GLU A 31 -3.59 4.33 3.99
CA GLU A 31 -4.72 4.83 4.75
C GLU A 31 -4.59 4.30 6.19
N ARG A 32 -3.88 5.02 7.07
CA ARG A 32 -3.47 4.53 8.41
C ARG A 32 -4.62 4.19 9.39
N ARG A 33 -5.86 4.07 8.90
CA ARG A 33 -7.13 3.74 9.56
C ARG A 33 -8.03 3.14 8.44
N CYS A 34 -8.47 1.88 8.39
CA CYS A 34 -9.22 1.10 9.40
C CYS A 34 -9.07 -0.43 9.27
N CYS A 35 -9.54 -1.13 10.31
CA CYS A 35 -9.66 -2.59 10.47
C CYS A 35 -10.99 -2.91 11.26
N PRO A 36 -11.15 -3.97 12.08
CA PRO A 36 -12.45 -4.63 12.35
C PRO A 36 -13.59 -3.70 12.78
N GLY A 37 -14.75 -3.92 12.18
CA GLY A 37 -15.88 -2.98 12.12
C GLY A 37 -16.29 -2.75 10.65
N ARG A 38 -17.54 -2.33 10.43
CA ARG A 38 -18.04 -1.95 9.09
C ARG A 38 -18.09 -0.44 9.00
N ASP A 39 -17.08 0.14 8.36
CA ASP A 39 -17.06 1.57 8.04
C ASP A 39 -16.97 1.75 6.53
N PRO A 40 -18.06 2.11 5.85
CA PRO A 40 -18.06 2.33 4.40
C PRO A 40 -17.29 3.59 3.99
N SER A 41 -16.91 4.45 4.94
CA SER A 41 -15.96 5.56 4.69
C SER A 41 -14.52 5.08 4.61
N CYS A 42 -14.24 3.83 5.01
CA CYS A 42 -12.92 3.22 4.94
C CYS A 42 -12.60 2.64 3.56
N ALA A 43 -12.62 3.53 2.57
CA ALA A 43 -12.21 3.26 1.20
C ALA A 43 -10.84 3.87 0.94
N SER A 44 -10.01 3.16 0.21
CA SER A 44 -8.74 3.64 -0.30
C SER A 44 -8.72 3.51 -1.83
N THR A 45 -7.67 4.05 -2.45
CA THR A 45 -7.39 3.82 -3.87
C THR A 45 -6.18 2.91 -3.95
N GLY A 46 -6.26 1.84 -4.73
CA GLY A 46 -5.17 0.88 -4.82
C GLY A 46 -5.48 -0.26 -5.77
N TRP A 47 -4.62 -1.27 -5.71
CA TRP A 47 -4.83 -2.51 -6.44
C TRP A 47 -5.84 -3.37 -5.69
N ARG A 48 -6.85 -3.87 -6.40
CA ARG A 48 -7.76 -4.89 -5.91
C ARG A 48 -7.21 -6.30 -6.18
N MET A 49 -7.80 -7.30 -5.54
CA MET A 49 -7.44 -8.72 -5.74
C MET A 49 -7.64 -9.21 -7.18
N ASP A 50 -8.54 -8.58 -7.93
CA ASP A 50 -8.78 -8.83 -9.36
C ASP A 50 -7.74 -8.17 -10.28
N ARG A 51 -6.71 -7.52 -9.72
CA ARG A 51 -5.68 -6.74 -10.42
C ARG A 51 -6.23 -5.52 -11.17
N VAL A 52 -7.41 -5.03 -10.80
CA VAL A 52 -7.93 -3.75 -11.27
C VAL A 52 -7.46 -2.65 -10.31
N TYR A 53 -6.92 -1.57 -10.87
CA TYR A 53 -6.59 -0.37 -10.10
C TYR A 53 -7.84 0.50 -9.97
N GLY A 54 -8.18 0.91 -8.75
CA GLY A 54 -9.35 1.74 -8.51
C GLY A 54 -9.65 1.89 -7.03
N THR A 55 -10.90 2.22 -6.72
CA THR A 55 -11.39 2.29 -5.34
C THR A 55 -11.51 0.87 -4.76
N CYS A 56 -11.01 0.69 -3.55
CA CYS A 56 -11.04 -0.57 -2.82
C CYS A 56 -11.34 -0.30 -1.34
N PHE A 57 -11.83 -1.31 -0.62
CA PHE A 57 -12.28 -1.17 0.76
C PHE A 57 -11.34 -1.86 1.74
N CYS A 58 -11.26 -1.29 2.95
CA CYS A 58 -10.40 -1.74 4.04
C CYS A 58 -11.19 -2.23 5.28
N ASP A 59 -12.51 -2.36 5.18
CA ASP A 59 -13.37 -2.84 6.25
C ASP A 59 -13.54 -4.38 6.25
N GLU A 60 -14.16 -4.95 7.28
CA GLU A 60 -14.33 -6.42 7.37
C GLU A 60 -15.33 -6.98 6.35
N ALA A 61 -16.30 -6.17 5.89
CA ALA A 61 -17.28 -6.61 4.91
C ALA A 61 -16.68 -6.73 3.50
N CYS A 62 -15.51 -6.13 3.22
CA CYS A 62 -14.89 -6.19 1.90
C CYS A 62 -14.65 -7.63 1.41
N LYS A 63 -14.48 -8.59 2.34
CA LYS A 63 -14.30 -10.02 2.02
C LYS A 63 -15.59 -10.66 1.50
N LEU A 64 -16.74 -10.16 1.95
CA LEU A 64 -18.05 -10.64 1.55
C LEU A 64 -18.44 -10.06 0.17
N THR A 65 -18.07 -8.81 -0.08
CA THR A 65 -18.34 -8.09 -1.34
C THR A 65 -17.28 -8.32 -2.42
N GLY A 66 -16.06 -8.74 -2.05
CA GLY A 66 -14.97 -9.03 -2.99
C GLY A 66 -14.25 -7.77 -3.51
N ASP A 67 -14.28 -6.68 -2.76
CA ASP A 67 -13.72 -5.37 -3.11
C ASP A 67 -12.57 -4.93 -2.18
N CYS A 68 -11.98 -5.87 -1.44
CA CYS A 68 -10.79 -5.60 -0.63
C CYS A 68 -9.61 -5.11 -1.47
N CYS A 69 -8.86 -4.16 -0.88
CA CYS A 69 -7.54 -3.82 -1.38
C CYS A 69 -6.59 -5.02 -1.27
N TYR A 70 -5.60 -5.10 -2.17
CA TYR A 70 -4.63 -6.19 -2.24
C TYR A 70 -3.82 -6.36 -0.94
N ASP A 71 -3.52 -5.25 -0.26
CA ASP A 71 -2.74 -5.21 0.97
C ASP A 71 -3.58 -5.41 2.24
N TYR A 72 -4.89 -5.65 2.12
CA TYR A 72 -5.80 -5.81 3.26
C TYR A 72 -5.32 -6.84 4.28
N SER A 73 -4.81 -7.99 3.82
CA SER A 73 -4.32 -9.07 4.70
C SER A 73 -3.01 -8.72 5.42
N GLN A 74 -2.18 -7.85 4.84
CA GLN A 74 -0.98 -7.31 5.47
C GLN A 74 -1.30 -6.15 6.42
N ALA A 75 -2.28 -5.30 6.05
CA ALA A 75 -2.71 -4.16 6.84
C ALA A 75 -3.53 -4.57 8.07
N CYS A 76 -4.37 -5.61 7.95
CA CYS A 76 -5.23 -6.12 9.03
C CYS A 76 -5.02 -7.64 9.26
N PRO A 77 -3.87 -8.07 9.83
CA PRO A 77 -3.45 -9.48 9.94
C PRO A 77 -4.23 -10.37 10.93
N GLY A 78 -5.43 -9.97 11.38
CA GLY A 78 -6.33 -10.80 12.21
C GLY A 78 -6.80 -10.08 13.47
N ASN A 79 -8.11 -9.91 13.60
CA ASN A 79 -9.00 -9.67 14.76
C ASN A 79 -8.48 -8.94 16.02
N GLY A 80 -7.35 -8.23 15.99
CA GLY A 80 -6.63 -7.75 17.16
C GLY A 80 -6.07 -6.34 16.97
N ARG A 81 -6.95 -5.36 17.22
CA ARG A 81 -6.72 -3.95 17.62
C ARG A 81 -5.44 -3.23 17.18
N LYS A 82 -5.65 -2.02 16.63
CA LYS A 82 -5.05 -0.83 17.26
C LYS A 82 -6.03 0.34 17.28
N MET A 83 -6.94 0.32 18.27
CA MET A 83 -7.45 1.57 18.84
C MET A 83 -6.26 2.23 19.54
N MET A 84 -5.74 3.31 18.98
CA MET A 84 -5.09 4.42 19.69
C MET A 84 -4.91 5.58 18.71
#